data_AF-A0A853GKE1-F1
#
_entry.id   AF-A0A853GKE1-F1
#
_cell.length_a   1.000
_cell.length_b   1.000
_cell.length_c   1.000
_cell.angle_alpha   90.00
_cell.angle_beta   90.00
_cell.angle_gamma   90.00
#
_symmetry.space_group_name_H-M   'P 1'
#
loop_
_entity.id
_entity.type
_entity.pdbx_description
1 polymer ?
#
loop_
_entity_poly.entity_id
_entity_poly.type
_entity_poly.pdbx_seq_one_letter_code
_entity_poly.pdbx_strand_id
1 'polypeptide(L)' 'MSKSLRDQMPETTAFIDSLREAFGAEMINEQIRKGLKGEATFYASENGHELGTPWMQGEENAKD' A
#
# COMPACT_ATOMS: atom_id res chain seq x y z
N MET A 1 -23.88 7.54 -1.91
CA MET A 1 -22.79 6.84 -2.62
C MET A 1 -21.56 6.93 -1.75
N SER A 2 -21.02 5.81 -1.25
CA SER A 2 -19.73 5.83 -0.56
C SER A 2 -18.63 6.20 -1.57
N LYS A 3 -17.77 7.14 -1.19
CA LYS A 3 -16.57 7.46 -1.98
C LYS A 3 -15.70 6.21 -2.09
N SER A 4 -15.08 5.98 -3.25
CA SER A 4 -14.15 4.87 -3.39
C SER A 4 -12.91 5.12 -2.53
N LEU A 5 -12.10 4.10 -2.27
CA LEU A 5 -10.84 4.30 -1.52
C LEU A 5 -9.88 5.22 -2.28
N ARG A 6 -9.95 5.24 -3.62
CA ARG A 6 -9.19 6.18 -4.46
C ARG A 6 -9.59 7.63 -4.22
N ASP A 7 -10.88 7.90 -4.01
CA ASP A 7 -11.39 9.24 -3.72
C ASP A 7 -11.06 9.70 -2.29
N GLN A 8 -10.80 8.75 -1.38
CA GLN A 8 -10.42 9.01 0.00
C GLN A 8 -8.90 9.15 0.19
N MET A 9 -8.12 8.61 -0.74
CA MET A 9 -6.66 8.64 -0.75
C MET A 9 -6.11 9.23 -2.09
N PRO A 10 -6.41 10.51 -2.40
CA PRO A 10 -6.03 11.12 -3.67
C PRO A 10 -4.51 11.22 -3.89
N GLU A 11 -3.72 11.52 -2.87
CA GLU A 11 -2.25 11.63 -3.01
C GLU A 11 -1.63 10.25 -3.24
N THR A 12 -2.08 9.24 -2.48
CA THR A 12 -1.67 7.85 -2.67
C THR A 12 -2.04 7.35 -4.07
N THR A 13 -3.23 7.73 -4.56
CA THR A 13 -3.67 7.34 -5.91
C THR A 13 -2.76 7.94 -6.98
N ALA A 14 -2.49 9.25 -6.91
CA ALA A 14 -1.58 9.93 -7.83
C ALA A 14 -0.17 9.32 -7.79
N PHE A 15 0.35 9.03 -6.59
CA PHE A 15 1.65 8.38 -6.42
C PHE A 15 1.70 7.01 -7.09
N ILE A 16 0.70 6.15 -6.86
CA ILE A 16 0.62 4.84 -7.51
C ILE A 16 0.58 5.00 -9.04
N ASP A 17 -0.18 5.97 -9.55
CA ASP A 17 -0.26 6.19 -11.00
C ASP A 17 1.09 6.63 -11.59
N SER A 18 1.84 7.50 -10.91
CA SER A 18 3.23 7.83 -11.29
C SER A 18 4.16 6.61 -11.24
N LEU A 19 4.02 5.73 -10.24
CA LEU A 19 4.80 4.49 -10.18
C LEU A 19 4.46 3.55 -11.34
N ARG A 20 3.17 3.43 -11.70
CA ARG A 20 2.73 2.60 -12.84
C ARG A 20 3.28 3.13 -14.16
N GLU A 21 3.36 4.45 -14.32
CA GLU A 21 3.96 5.09 -15.49
C GLU A 21 5.47 4.85 -15.55
N ALA A 22 6.17 5.01 -14.43
CA ALA A 22 7.63 4.89 -14.38
C ALA A 22 8.14 3.45 -14.47
N PHE A 23 7.42 2.49 -13.86
CA PHE A 23 7.91 1.12 -13.69
C PHE A 23 7.01 0.03 -14.31
N GLY A 24 5.87 0.43 -14.89
CA GLY A 24 4.90 -0.49 -15.47
C GLY A 24 3.78 -0.88 -14.52
N ALA A 25 2.56 -0.91 -15.05
CA ALA A 25 1.37 -1.14 -14.25
C ALA A 25 1.30 -2.54 -13.63
N GLU A 26 1.75 -3.58 -14.35
CA GLU A 26 1.71 -4.96 -13.86
C GLU A 26 2.57 -5.12 -12.60
N MET A 27 3.83 -4.67 -12.67
CA MET A 27 4.78 -4.77 -11.55
C MET A 27 4.25 -4.09 -10.29
N ILE A 28 3.75 -2.87 -10.42
CA ILE A 28 3.23 -2.09 -9.27
C ILE A 28 1.94 -2.72 -8.73
N ASN A 29 1.04 -3.18 -9.61
CA ASN A 29 -0.18 -3.84 -9.17
C ASN A 29 0.11 -5.15 -8.41
N GLU A 30 1.14 -5.90 -8.81
CA GLU A 30 1.57 -7.10 -8.08
C GLU A 30 2.05 -6.78 -6.66
N GLN A 31 2.88 -5.74 -6.48
CA GLN A 31 3.33 -5.35 -5.12
C GLN A 31 2.16 -4.90 -4.24
N ILE A 32 1.20 -4.14 -4.79
CA ILE A 32 -0.01 -3.75 -4.05
C ILE A 32 -0.81 -4.98 -3.65
N ARG A 33 -1.02 -5.95 -4.55
CA ARG A 33 -1.74 -7.21 -4.24
C ARG A 33 -1.06 -8.00 -3.14
N LYS A 34 0.28 -8.10 -3.15
CA LYS A 34 1.05 -8.73 -2.09
C LYS A 34 0.88 -7.99 -0.76
N GLY A 35 0.97 -6.66 -0.79
CA GLY A 35 0.64 -5.76 0.31
C GLY A 35 -0.71 -6.06 0.95
N LEU A 36 -1.75 -6.24 0.14
CA LEU A 36 -3.10 -6.56 0.61
C LEU A 36 -3.26 -7.99 1.13
N LYS A 37 -2.33 -8.90 0.81
CA LYS A 37 -2.32 -10.29 1.27
C LYS A 37 -1.52 -10.51 2.56
N GLY A 38 -0.96 -9.46 3.15
CA GLY A 38 -0.16 -9.57 4.38
C GLY A 38 1.34 -9.53 4.17
N GLU A 39 1.83 -9.41 2.93
CA GLU A 39 3.26 -9.25 2.68
C GLU A 39 3.65 -7.78 2.80
N ALA A 40 4.69 -7.45 3.57
CA ALA A 40 5.21 -6.09 3.73
C ALA A 40 5.93 -5.60 2.44
N THR A 41 5.18 -5.42 1.36
CA THR A 41 5.66 -4.99 0.03
C THR A 41 5.06 -3.67 -0.41
N PHE A 42 3.88 -3.34 0.12
CA PHE A 42 3.20 -2.07 -0.10
C PHE A 42 2.37 -1.71 1.13
N TYR A 43 2.51 -0.46 1.58
CA TYR A 43 1.70 0.15 2.62
C TYR A 43 1.55 1.65 2.34
N ALA A 44 0.34 2.17 2.53
CA ALA A 44 0.04 3.60 2.48
C ALA A 44 -1.02 3.95 3.53
N SER A 45 -0.92 5.15 4.08
CA SER A 45 -1.90 5.71 5.01
C SER A 45 -2.17 7.17 4.66
N GLU A 46 -3.44 7.52 4.49
CA GLU A 46 -3.87 8.86 4.09
C GLU A 46 -5.30 9.11 4.59
N ASN A 47 -5.57 10.29 5.15
CA ASN A 47 -6.90 10.69 5.66
C ASN A 47 -7.55 9.68 6.64
N GLY A 48 -6.74 8.95 7.42
CA GLY A 48 -7.22 7.91 8.34
C GLY A 48 -7.62 6.60 7.66
N HIS A 49 -7.32 6.43 6.37
CA HIS A 49 -7.46 5.18 5.63
C HIS A 49 -6.10 4.54 5.42
N GLU A 50 -6.05 3.22 5.52
CA GLU A 50 -4.84 2.43 5.31
C GLU A 50 -5.04 1.44 4.16
N LEU A 51 -3.96 1.19 3.41
CA LEU A 51 -3.94 0.27 2.29
C LEU A 51 -2.64 -0.55 2.30
N GLY A 52 -2.76 -1.86 2.40
CA GLY A 52 -1.62 -2.80 2.39
C GLY A 52 -1.13 -3.17 3.79
N THR A 53 0.10 -3.69 3.88
CA THR A 53 0.66 -4.23 5.12
C THR A 53 1.91 -3.45 5.53
N PRO A 54 1.93 -2.82 6.71
CA PRO A 54 3.07 -2.03 7.17
C PRO A 54 4.29 -2.93 7.43
N TRP A 55 5.48 -2.36 7.24
CA TRP A 55 6.71 -2.98 7.73
C TRP A 55 6.75 -2.88 9.25
N MET A 56 6.48 -3.98 9.95
CA MET A 56 6.74 -4.07 11.39
C MET A 56 8.21 -4.44 11.59
N GLN A 57 9.09 -3.44 11.80
CA GLN A 57 10.43 -3.72 12.28
C GLN A 57 10.40 -3.96 13.80
N GLY A 58 10.17 -5.22 14.20
CA GLY A 58 10.51 -5.72 15.54
C GLY A 58 9.43 -6.50 16.28
N GLU A 59 9.43 -7.82 16.12
CA GLU A 59 9.14 -8.81 17.20
C GLU A 59 10.01 -10.08 17.05
N GLU A 60 11.23 -9.98 16.50
CA GLU A 60 12.17 -11.13 16.46
C GLU A 60 13.09 -11.21 17.71
N ASN A 61 12.99 -10.27 18.66
CA ASN A 61 13.83 -10.28 19.88
C ASN A 61 13.06 -10.31 21.21
N ALA A 62 11.76 -10.61 21.21
CA ALA A 62 11.04 -10.99 22.43
C ALA A 62 10.97 -12.52 22.51
N LYS A 63 12.12 -13.17 22.67
CA LYS A 63 12.17 -14.54 23.20
C LYS A 63 12.52 -14.42 24.67
N ASP A 64 11.61 -14.88 25.52
CA ASP A 64 11.80 -15.16 26.95
C ASP A 64 13.14 -15.87 27.25
#